data_AF-A0A4Q3RJJ6-F1
#
_entry.id   AF-A0A4Q3RJJ6-F1
#
_cell.length_a   1.000
_cell.length_b   1.000
_cell.length_c   1.000
_cell.angle_alpha   90.00
_cell.angle_beta   90.00
_cell.angle_gamma   90.00
#
_symmetry.space_group_name_H-M   'P 1'
#
loop_
_entity.id
_entity.type
_entity.pdbx_description
1 polymer ?
#
loop_
_entity_poly.entity_id
_entity_poly.type
_entity_poly.pdbx_seq_one_letter_code
_entity_poly.pdbx_strand_id
1 'polypeptide(L)'
;MPTNIKCPNCATSFDVEEVLSSDVEQKIKLQYEKKLQQSLSQIEAERKKLTEQEEEFEKKRKNQNELFRQQLEKEKQKLEAQALADKQRMEMELQQQIRKSIAQDYENQLRMLKQSDEEKEEKLRAAQKKELEFLKKEQELKNKEQELELELQKKIMQERRMLQEQIRKEEEQRLAVKEEQHLFKMKDLQMQLEEQKKLIEEMKKRAEQGSMQRQGEVQELLLEELLKDHFPFDIIGEVGKGVEGADCIQTVRNHLGHDCGKIIFESKRTKTFQTGWIEKLKNDMRSKGADVAILVTQTYPKEFKCFGELDGVWICSFSEVLALTTAMRHTIIRIAETKKGEENKGEKMQLLYGYLTGNEF
;
A
#
# COMPACT_ATOMS: atom_id res chain seq x y z
N MET A 1 -149.68 -112.59 98.21
CA MET A 1 -150.94 -113.36 98.35
C MET A 1 -152.05 -112.33 98.53
N PRO A 2 -153.19 -112.42 97.82
CA PRO A 2 -154.07 -111.27 97.64
C PRO A 2 -155.03 -111.04 98.81
N THR A 3 -155.10 -109.81 99.33
CA THR A 3 -156.05 -109.38 100.35
C THR A 3 -157.05 -108.38 99.77
N ASN A 4 -157.95 -108.89 98.93
CA ASN A 4 -159.10 -108.15 98.37
C ASN A 4 -160.09 -107.71 99.48
N ILE A 5 -160.39 -106.42 99.58
CA ILE A 5 -161.33 -105.87 100.58
C ILE A 5 -162.70 -105.46 100.01
N LYS A 6 -163.70 -105.50 100.91
CA LYS A 6 -165.13 -105.11 100.89
C LYS A 6 -165.45 -103.60 100.65
N CYS A 7 -166.29 -103.19 99.69
CA CYS A 7 -166.83 -101.82 99.52
C CYS A 7 -168.35 -101.88 99.26
N PRO A 8 -169.21 -101.41 100.19
CA PRO A 8 -170.66 -101.70 100.21
C PRO A 8 -171.60 -100.93 99.25
N ASN A 9 -171.10 -100.33 98.17
CA ASN A 9 -171.90 -99.54 97.22
C ASN A 9 -171.47 -99.79 95.75
N CYS A 10 -171.13 -101.00 95.31
CA CYS A 10 -171.89 -102.24 95.55
C CYS A 10 -171.17 -103.32 96.38
N ALA A 11 -170.13 -103.97 95.82
CA ALA A 11 -169.32 -104.99 96.50
C ALA A 11 -167.96 -105.33 95.83
N THR A 12 -167.14 -104.35 95.39
CA THR A 12 -165.63 -104.45 95.26
C THR A 12 -165.02 -105.49 94.27
N SER A 13 -163.69 -105.62 94.05
CA SER A 13 -162.49 -105.36 94.90
C SER A 13 -161.26 -104.74 94.21
N PHE A 14 -160.44 -104.07 95.02
CA PHE A 14 -159.17 -103.43 94.67
C PHE A 14 -158.06 -103.89 95.64
N ASP A 15 -156.83 -104.01 95.13
CA ASP A 15 -155.62 -104.38 95.88
C ASP A 15 -154.71 -103.15 96.05
N VAL A 16 -153.95 -103.09 97.15
CA VAL A 16 -153.46 -101.82 97.73
C VAL A 16 -151.98 -101.56 97.43
N GLU A 17 -151.21 -102.56 97.00
CA GLU A 17 -149.76 -102.43 96.76
C GLU A 17 -149.41 -101.56 95.53
N GLU A 18 -150.29 -101.44 94.53
CA GLU A 18 -150.02 -100.71 93.28
C GLU A 18 -150.06 -99.17 93.45
N VAL A 19 -150.66 -98.67 94.54
CA VAL A 19 -150.81 -97.23 94.81
C VAL A 19 -149.61 -96.64 95.57
N LEU A 20 -148.86 -97.46 96.32
CA LEU A 20 -147.78 -96.98 97.20
C LEU A 20 -146.39 -96.89 96.53
N SER A 21 -146.15 -97.63 95.46
CA SER A 21 -144.86 -97.65 94.74
C SER A 21 -144.63 -96.41 93.87
N SER A 22 -145.68 -95.94 93.18
CA SER A 22 -145.61 -94.81 92.26
C SER A 22 -145.25 -93.47 92.93
N ASP A 23 -145.71 -93.24 94.17
CA ASP A 23 -145.52 -91.98 94.90
C ASP A 23 -144.06 -91.78 95.41
N VAL A 24 -143.31 -92.87 95.58
CA VAL A 24 -141.89 -92.84 95.97
C VAL A 24 -140.99 -92.54 94.77
N GLU A 25 -141.24 -93.20 93.62
CA GLU A 25 -140.46 -92.96 92.40
C GLU A 25 -140.60 -91.53 91.88
N GLN A 26 -141.80 -90.95 91.92
CA GLN A 26 -142.03 -89.56 91.50
C GLN A 26 -141.25 -88.57 92.36
N LYS A 27 -141.21 -88.75 93.69
CA LYS A 27 -140.43 -87.88 94.60
C LYS A 27 -138.92 -87.95 94.33
N ILE A 28 -138.38 -89.13 94.04
CA ILE A 28 -136.96 -89.30 93.72
C ILE A 28 -136.62 -88.62 92.39
N LYS A 29 -137.43 -88.80 91.34
CA LYS A 29 -137.25 -88.12 90.04
C LYS A 29 -137.26 -86.60 90.20
N LEU A 30 -138.26 -86.03 90.89
CA LEU A 30 -138.38 -84.59 91.11
C LEU A 30 -137.20 -83.99 91.90
N GLN A 31 -136.63 -84.72 92.86
CA GLN A 31 -135.43 -84.26 93.57
C GLN A 31 -134.18 -84.32 92.66
N TYR A 32 -134.07 -85.34 91.81
CA TYR A 32 -132.94 -85.47 90.89
C TYR A 32 -132.98 -84.40 89.79
N GLU A 33 -134.15 -84.14 89.22
CA GLU A 33 -134.38 -83.06 88.23
C GLU A 33 -134.06 -81.68 88.81
N LYS A 34 -134.49 -81.37 90.05
CA LYS A 34 -134.15 -80.12 90.72
C LYS A 34 -132.64 -79.96 90.95
N LYS A 35 -131.94 -81.00 91.41
CA LYS A 35 -130.48 -80.96 91.57
C LYS A 35 -129.78 -80.79 90.23
N LEU A 36 -130.23 -81.48 89.18
CA LEU A 36 -129.68 -81.36 87.83
C LEU A 36 -129.85 -79.93 87.28
N GLN A 37 -131.02 -79.32 87.42
CA GLN A 37 -131.25 -77.91 87.05
C GLN A 37 -130.38 -76.94 87.87
N GLN A 38 -130.20 -77.17 89.16
CA GLN A 38 -129.30 -76.34 89.98
C GLN A 38 -127.84 -76.45 89.51
N SER A 39 -127.32 -77.65 89.27
CA SER A 39 -125.95 -77.84 88.77
C SER A 39 -125.76 -77.27 87.36
N LEU A 40 -126.73 -77.43 86.46
CA LEU A 40 -126.69 -76.82 85.13
C LEU A 40 -126.67 -75.29 85.20
N SER A 41 -127.52 -74.68 86.02
CA SER A 41 -127.53 -73.21 86.17
C SER A 41 -126.27 -72.65 86.82
N GLN A 42 -125.61 -73.39 87.72
CA GLN A 42 -124.29 -73.03 88.24
C GLN A 42 -123.20 -73.11 87.16
N ILE A 43 -123.15 -74.18 86.37
CA ILE A 43 -122.19 -74.34 85.26
C ILE A 43 -122.40 -73.26 84.19
N GLU A 44 -123.64 -72.91 83.86
CA GLU A 44 -123.93 -71.80 82.94
C GLU A 44 -123.50 -70.43 83.50
N ALA A 45 -123.70 -70.19 84.79
CA ALA A 45 -123.26 -68.96 85.45
C ALA A 45 -121.73 -68.85 85.52
N GLU A 46 -121.01 -69.95 85.80
CA GLU A 46 -119.55 -69.99 85.76
C GLU A 46 -119.00 -69.81 84.34
N ARG A 47 -119.60 -70.47 83.34
CA ARG A 47 -119.23 -70.29 81.93
C ARG A 47 -119.38 -68.83 81.48
N LYS A 48 -120.50 -68.17 81.83
CA LYS A 48 -120.71 -66.75 81.51
C LYS A 48 -119.65 -65.84 82.16
N LYS A 49 -119.36 -66.04 83.45
CA LYS A 49 -118.29 -65.31 84.15
C LYS A 49 -116.92 -65.54 83.51
N LEU A 50 -116.61 -66.77 83.09
CA LEU A 50 -115.35 -67.09 82.44
C LEU A 50 -115.23 -66.38 81.09
N THR A 51 -116.29 -66.41 80.25
CA THR A 51 -116.30 -65.69 78.98
C THR A 51 -116.22 -64.16 79.15
N GLU A 52 -116.85 -63.61 80.18
CA GLU A 52 -116.73 -62.18 80.52
C GLU A 52 -115.30 -61.81 80.93
N GLN A 53 -114.63 -62.65 81.72
CA GLN A 53 -113.23 -62.48 82.11
C GLN A 53 -112.26 -62.63 80.93
N GLU A 54 -112.48 -63.60 80.05
CA GLU A 54 -111.71 -63.77 78.81
C GLU A 54 -111.85 -62.56 77.89
N GLU A 55 -113.07 -62.05 77.70
CA GLU A 55 -113.31 -60.81 76.93
C GLU A 55 -112.66 -59.58 77.57
N GLU A 56 -112.74 -59.43 78.89
CA GLU A 56 -112.12 -58.31 79.60
C GLU A 56 -110.58 -58.37 79.51
N PHE A 57 -110.00 -59.57 79.61
CA PHE A 57 -108.57 -59.80 79.45
C PHE A 57 -108.12 -59.56 78.00
N GLU A 58 -108.86 -60.02 77.00
CA GLU A 58 -108.65 -59.71 75.58
C GLU A 58 -108.67 -58.20 75.32
N LYS A 59 -109.65 -57.48 75.87
CA LYS A 59 -109.76 -56.01 75.75
C LYS A 59 -108.58 -55.30 76.43
N LYS A 60 -108.20 -55.71 77.64
CA LYS A 60 -107.02 -55.17 78.35
C LYS A 60 -105.71 -55.43 77.58
N ARG A 61 -105.52 -56.64 77.04
CA ARG A 61 -104.34 -57.01 76.24
C ARG A 61 -104.26 -56.21 74.93
N LYS A 62 -105.39 -56.03 74.23
CA LYS A 62 -105.47 -55.19 73.02
C LYS A 62 -105.12 -53.74 73.33
N ASN A 63 -105.68 -53.17 74.39
CA ASN A 63 -105.40 -51.79 74.80
C ASN A 63 -103.93 -51.58 75.23
N GLN A 64 -103.32 -52.54 75.94
CA GLN A 64 -101.89 -52.47 76.29
C GLN A 64 -100.99 -52.59 75.06
N ASN A 65 -101.27 -53.51 74.14
CA ASN A 65 -100.52 -53.64 72.89
C ASN A 65 -100.61 -52.38 72.02
N GLU A 66 -101.78 -51.75 71.96
CA GLU A 66 -101.99 -50.51 71.21
C GLU A 66 -101.24 -49.33 71.85
N LEU A 67 -101.30 -49.19 73.19
CA LEU A 67 -100.54 -48.17 73.91
C LEU A 67 -99.02 -48.37 73.74
N PHE A 68 -98.54 -49.62 73.77
CA PHE A 68 -97.13 -49.94 73.56
C PHE A 68 -96.68 -49.63 72.13
N ARG A 69 -97.51 -49.94 71.11
CA ARG A 69 -97.26 -49.55 69.71
C ARG A 69 -97.13 -48.03 69.57
N GLN A 70 -98.06 -47.26 70.15
CA GLN A 70 -98.03 -45.80 70.09
C GLN A 70 -96.83 -45.20 70.82
N GLN A 71 -96.34 -45.83 71.90
CA GLN A 71 -95.11 -45.41 72.58
C GLN A 71 -93.87 -45.69 71.71
N LEU A 72 -93.75 -46.91 71.18
CA LEU A 72 -92.66 -47.32 70.30
C LEU A 72 -92.59 -46.46 69.03
N GLU A 73 -93.73 -46.13 68.43
CA GLU A 73 -93.79 -45.28 67.24
C GLU A 73 -93.39 -43.83 67.54
N LYS A 74 -93.81 -43.27 68.68
CA LYS A 74 -93.36 -41.94 69.13
C LYS A 74 -91.87 -41.90 69.46
N GLU A 75 -91.32 -42.97 70.03
CA GLU A 75 -89.89 -43.09 70.33
C GLU A 75 -89.06 -43.22 69.04
N LYS A 76 -89.51 -44.05 68.08
CA LYS A 76 -88.92 -44.16 66.74
C LYS A 76 -88.94 -42.82 65.99
N GLN A 77 -90.07 -42.10 66.00
CA GLN A 77 -90.18 -40.77 65.38
C GLN A 77 -89.22 -39.74 66.02
N LYS A 78 -89.03 -39.78 67.35
CA LYS A 78 -88.05 -38.92 68.03
C LYS A 78 -86.61 -39.25 67.62
N LEU A 79 -86.26 -40.54 67.58
CA LEU A 79 -84.94 -41.00 67.14
C LEU A 79 -84.67 -40.64 65.67
N GLU A 80 -85.63 -40.82 64.77
CA GLU A 80 -85.53 -40.43 63.37
C GLU A 80 -85.38 -38.91 63.21
N ALA A 81 -86.15 -38.11 63.95
CA ALA A 81 -86.04 -36.65 63.94
C ALA A 81 -84.69 -36.15 64.49
N GLN A 82 -84.19 -36.78 65.56
CA GLN A 82 -82.88 -36.44 66.14
C GLN A 82 -81.73 -36.82 65.18
N ALA A 83 -81.76 -38.02 64.62
CA ALA A 83 -80.77 -38.46 63.63
C ALA A 83 -80.76 -37.57 62.37
N LEU A 84 -81.92 -37.09 61.92
CA LEU A 84 -82.02 -36.15 60.80
C LEU A 84 -81.44 -34.77 61.16
N ALA A 85 -81.72 -34.27 62.37
CA ALA A 85 -81.17 -33.00 62.85
C ALA A 85 -79.64 -33.04 63.02
N ASP A 86 -79.11 -34.13 63.59
CA ASP A 86 -77.66 -34.33 63.76
C ASP A 86 -76.96 -34.48 62.40
N LYS A 87 -77.58 -35.18 61.44
CA LYS A 87 -77.09 -35.26 60.06
C LYS A 87 -77.05 -33.88 59.39
N GLN A 88 -78.11 -33.07 59.51
CA GLN A 88 -78.15 -31.71 58.96
C GLN A 88 -77.11 -30.78 59.59
N ARG A 89 -76.86 -30.89 60.90
CA ARG A 89 -75.78 -30.16 61.58
C ARG A 89 -74.41 -30.54 61.04
N MET A 90 -74.12 -31.85 60.94
CA MET A 90 -72.85 -32.34 60.41
C MET A 90 -72.64 -31.95 58.93
N GLU A 91 -73.69 -31.97 58.10
CA GLU A 91 -73.63 -31.45 56.72
C GLU A 91 -73.35 -29.95 56.68
N MET A 92 -73.96 -29.13 57.55
CA MET A 92 -73.68 -27.69 57.64
C MET A 92 -72.25 -27.39 58.12
N GLU A 93 -71.77 -28.07 59.16
CA GLU A 93 -70.40 -27.90 59.68
C GLU A 93 -69.37 -28.29 58.63
N LEU A 94 -69.56 -29.42 57.93
CA LEU A 94 -68.69 -29.86 56.85
C LEU A 94 -68.70 -28.87 55.67
N GLN A 95 -69.87 -28.38 55.24
CA GLN A 95 -69.96 -27.33 54.22
C GLN A 95 -69.25 -26.04 54.65
N GLN A 96 -69.32 -25.66 55.92
CA GLN A 96 -68.65 -24.46 56.43
C GLN A 96 -67.13 -24.65 56.51
N GLN A 97 -66.64 -25.82 56.91
CA GLN A 97 -65.22 -26.17 56.88
C GLN A 97 -64.67 -26.18 55.45
N ILE A 98 -65.35 -26.86 54.52
CA ILE A 98 -64.99 -26.89 53.10
C ILE A 98 -64.94 -25.48 52.50
N ARG A 99 -65.95 -24.63 52.77
CA ARG A 99 -65.93 -23.23 52.29
C ARG A 99 -64.76 -22.43 52.87
N LYS A 100 -64.40 -22.65 54.14
CA LYS A 100 -63.24 -21.98 54.77
C LYS A 100 -61.91 -22.45 54.17
N SER A 101 -61.71 -23.76 53.99
CA SER A 101 -60.48 -24.28 53.39
C SER A 101 -60.32 -23.81 51.95
N ILE A 102 -61.39 -23.92 51.14
CA ILE A 102 -61.41 -23.44 49.75
C ILE A 102 -61.10 -21.93 49.68
N ALA A 103 -61.67 -21.11 50.56
CA ALA A 103 -61.38 -19.68 50.60
C ALA A 103 -59.91 -19.40 50.95
N GLN A 104 -59.35 -20.10 51.94
CA GLN A 104 -57.95 -19.96 52.35
C GLN A 104 -56.98 -20.45 51.25
N ASP A 105 -57.29 -21.56 50.58
CA ASP A 105 -56.49 -22.09 49.48
C ASP A 105 -56.51 -21.14 48.28
N TYR A 106 -57.67 -20.57 47.91
CA TYR A 106 -57.76 -19.55 46.87
C TYR A 106 -57.04 -18.26 47.25
N GLU A 107 -57.14 -17.79 48.49
CA GLU A 107 -56.44 -16.59 48.96
C GLU A 107 -54.91 -16.79 48.94
N ASN A 108 -54.43 -17.95 49.37
CA ASN A 108 -53.02 -18.33 49.28
C ASN A 108 -52.55 -18.45 47.82
N GLN A 109 -53.32 -19.10 46.94
CA GLN A 109 -52.99 -19.19 45.52
C GLN A 109 -52.96 -17.81 44.84
N LEU A 110 -53.94 -16.95 45.11
CA LEU A 110 -53.97 -15.57 44.61
C LEU A 110 -52.79 -14.74 45.12
N ARG A 111 -52.39 -14.92 46.37
CA ARG A 111 -51.21 -14.27 46.95
C ARG A 111 -49.92 -14.74 46.28
N MET A 112 -49.75 -16.05 46.10
CA MET A 112 -48.59 -16.64 45.42
C MET A 112 -48.51 -16.22 43.94
N LEU A 113 -49.65 -16.17 43.24
CA LEU A 113 -49.74 -15.66 41.86
C LEU A 113 -49.35 -14.19 41.78
N LYS A 114 -49.89 -13.32 42.64
CA LYS A 114 -49.52 -11.90 42.70
C LYS A 114 -48.04 -11.69 42.98
N GLN A 115 -47.48 -12.40 43.96
CA GLN A 115 -46.04 -12.34 44.26
C GLN A 115 -45.19 -12.84 43.09
N SER A 116 -45.62 -13.89 42.39
CA SER A 116 -44.93 -14.38 41.18
C SER A 116 -44.97 -13.37 40.03
N ASP A 117 -46.06 -12.65 39.84
CA ASP A 117 -46.18 -11.64 38.78
C ASP A 117 -45.45 -10.34 39.14
N GLU A 118 -45.46 -9.90 40.41
CA GLU A 118 -44.61 -8.81 40.91
C GLU A 118 -43.12 -9.14 40.71
N GLU A 119 -42.66 -10.34 41.08
CA GLU A 119 -41.29 -10.78 40.83
C GLU A 119 -40.95 -10.83 39.33
N LYS A 120 -41.88 -11.28 38.47
CA LYS A 120 -41.67 -11.28 37.01
C LYS A 120 -41.59 -9.87 36.46
N GLU A 121 -42.44 -8.95 36.90
CA GLU A 121 -42.39 -7.55 36.50
C GLU A 121 -41.08 -6.89 36.95
N GLU A 122 -40.62 -7.12 38.19
CA GLU A 122 -39.32 -6.60 38.63
C GLU A 122 -38.16 -7.18 37.82
N LYS A 123 -38.15 -8.49 37.56
CA LYS A 123 -37.14 -9.15 36.71
C LYS A 123 -37.18 -8.62 35.27
N LEU A 124 -38.36 -8.37 34.72
CA LEU A 124 -38.55 -7.80 33.39
C LEU A 124 -38.04 -6.35 33.33
N ARG A 125 -38.43 -5.49 34.29
CA ARG A 125 -37.96 -4.10 34.39
C ARG A 125 -36.44 -4.03 34.60
N ALA A 126 -35.87 -4.95 35.38
CA ALA A 126 -34.42 -5.06 35.59
C ALA A 126 -33.69 -5.54 34.32
N ALA A 127 -34.26 -6.48 33.57
CA ALA A 127 -33.73 -6.92 32.27
C ALA A 127 -33.77 -5.78 31.24
N GLN A 128 -34.92 -5.10 31.08
CA GLN A 128 -35.08 -3.95 30.20
C GLN A 128 -34.12 -2.81 30.53
N LYS A 129 -33.90 -2.51 31.83
CA LYS A 129 -32.89 -1.52 32.26
C LYS A 129 -31.48 -1.94 31.83
N LYS A 130 -31.09 -3.20 32.06
CA LYS A 130 -29.78 -3.73 31.65
C LYS A 130 -29.59 -3.71 30.14
N GLU A 131 -30.62 -4.06 29.37
CA GLU A 131 -30.61 -4.03 27.91
C GLU A 131 -30.47 -2.59 27.38
N LEU A 132 -31.19 -1.63 27.97
CA LEU A 132 -31.10 -0.21 27.62
C LEU A 132 -29.74 0.41 28.03
N GLU A 133 -29.16 0.01 29.16
CA GLU A 133 -27.79 0.37 29.53
C GLU A 133 -26.74 -0.26 28.60
N PHE A 134 -26.96 -1.51 28.15
CA PHE A 134 -26.08 -2.20 27.22
C PHE A 134 -26.10 -1.52 25.84
N LEU A 135 -27.29 -1.23 25.29
CA LEU A 135 -27.46 -0.51 24.03
C LEU A 135 -26.84 0.89 24.08
N LYS A 136 -26.98 1.62 25.20
CA LYS A 136 -26.29 2.91 25.40
C LYS A 136 -24.76 2.75 25.40
N LYS A 137 -24.22 1.78 26.12
CA LYS A 137 -22.77 1.50 26.13
C LYS A 137 -22.26 1.07 24.75
N GLU A 138 -23.03 0.30 24.00
CA GLU A 138 -22.68 -0.09 22.63
C GLU A 138 -22.66 1.12 21.68
N GLN A 139 -23.63 2.03 21.79
CA GLN A 139 -23.63 3.30 21.05
C GLN A 139 -22.46 4.21 21.46
N GLU A 140 -22.18 4.35 22.75
CA GLU A 140 -21.01 5.12 23.23
C GLU A 140 -19.69 4.54 22.74
N LEU A 141 -19.54 3.22 22.71
CA LEU A 141 -18.35 2.54 22.18
C LEU A 141 -18.21 2.78 20.68
N LYS A 142 -19.27 2.59 19.89
CA LYS A 142 -19.26 2.86 18.45
C LYS A 142 -18.94 4.33 18.13
N ASN A 143 -19.49 5.27 18.89
CA ASN A 143 -19.18 6.69 18.73
C ASN A 143 -17.70 6.97 19.05
N LYS A 144 -17.15 6.38 20.12
CA LYS A 144 -15.72 6.50 20.48
C LYS A 144 -14.81 5.84 19.44
N GLU A 145 -15.18 4.70 18.88
CA GLU A 145 -14.44 4.05 17.79
C GLU A 145 -14.40 4.94 16.54
N GLN A 146 -15.54 5.52 16.14
CA GLN A 146 -15.62 6.46 15.02
C GLN A 146 -14.83 7.75 15.27
N GLU A 147 -14.88 8.30 16.49
CA GLU A 147 -14.13 9.49 16.87
C GLU A 147 -12.62 9.22 16.88
N LEU A 148 -12.19 8.06 17.40
CA LEU A 148 -10.80 7.61 17.39
C LEU A 148 -10.29 7.35 15.97
N GLU A 149 -11.09 6.72 15.11
CA GLU A 149 -10.75 6.50 13.70
C GLU A 149 -10.61 7.84 12.95
N LEU A 150 -11.50 8.80 13.22
CA LEU A 150 -11.46 10.13 12.62
C LEU A 150 -10.29 10.98 13.15
N GLU A 151 -9.91 10.85 14.42
CA GLU A 151 -8.66 11.40 14.95
C GLU A 151 -7.43 10.76 14.30
N LEU A 152 -7.42 9.43 14.15
CA LEU A 152 -6.31 8.69 13.55
C LEU A 152 -6.14 9.10 12.08
N GLN A 153 -7.24 9.20 11.32
CA GLN A 153 -7.21 9.73 9.95
C GLN A 153 -6.68 11.17 9.90
N LYS A 154 -7.10 12.04 10.82
CA LYS A 154 -6.55 13.42 10.93
C LYS A 154 -5.04 13.42 11.21
N LYS A 155 -4.57 12.59 12.15
CA LYS A 155 -3.13 12.44 12.49
C LYS A 155 -2.34 11.94 11.27
N ILE A 156 -2.79 10.86 10.62
CA ILE A 156 -2.18 10.33 9.39
C ILE A 156 -2.15 11.40 8.28
N MET A 157 -3.21 12.19 8.13
CA MET A 157 -3.27 13.26 7.12
C MET A 157 -2.33 14.43 7.44
N GLN A 158 -2.15 14.77 8.73
CA GLN A 158 -1.17 15.76 9.19
C GLN A 158 0.27 15.25 9.00
N GLU A 159 0.56 14.02 9.40
CA GLU A 159 1.87 13.37 9.19
C GLU A 159 2.22 13.27 7.71
N ARG A 160 1.26 12.87 6.85
CA ARG A 160 1.45 12.87 5.39
C ARG A 160 1.77 14.26 4.85
N ARG A 161 1.11 15.31 5.33
CA ARG A 161 1.43 16.70 4.94
C ARG A 161 2.84 17.11 5.40
N MET A 162 3.20 16.82 6.65
CA MET A 162 4.53 17.14 7.16
C MET A 162 5.64 16.38 6.40
N LEU A 163 5.43 15.09 6.15
CA LEU A 163 6.35 14.27 5.35
C LEU A 163 6.46 14.78 3.91
N GLN A 164 5.34 15.14 3.27
CA GLN A 164 5.34 15.71 1.91
C GLN A 164 6.06 17.06 1.86
N GLU A 165 5.94 17.90 2.90
CA GLU A 165 6.65 19.17 2.99
C GLU A 165 8.15 18.98 3.31
N GLN A 166 8.51 17.97 4.12
CA GLN A 166 9.90 17.56 4.35
C GLN A 166 10.55 17.05 3.05
N ILE A 167 9.90 16.11 2.33
CA ILE A 167 10.37 15.60 1.04
C ILE A 167 10.56 16.74 0.05
N ARG A 168 9.60 17.68 -0.04
CA ARG A 168 9.73 18.85 -0.92
C ARG A 168 10.94 19.71 -0.56
N LYS A 169 11.18 19.99 0.72
CA LYS A 169 12.35 20.76 1.19
C LYS A 169 13.67 20.02 0.93
N GLU A 170 13.70 18.71 1.12
CA GLU A 170 14.88 17.88 0.86
C GLU A 170 15.18 17.78 -0.65
N GLU A 171 14.15 17.66 -1.49
CA GLU A 171 14.29 17.66 -2.94
C GLU A 171 14.75 19.03 -3.47
N GLU A 172 14.21 20.13 -2.94
CA GLU A 172 14.62 21.51 -3.27
C GLU A 172 16.08 21.78 -2.84
N GLN A 173 16.48 21.34 -1.63
CA GLN A 173 17.89 21.38 -1.20
C GLN A 173 18.81 20.52 -2.08
N ARG A 174 18.37 19.31 -2.46
CA ARG A 174 19.14 18.40 -3.32
C ARG A 174 19.26 18.93 -4.75
N LEU A 175 18.26 19.65 -5.25
CA LEU A 175 18.32 20.38 -6.51
C LEU A 175 19.31 21.54 -6.42
N ALA A 176 19.20 22.40 -5.40
CA ALA A 176 20.12 23.52 -5.21
C ALA A 176 21.60 23.07 -5.12
N VAL A 177 21.90 22.01 -4.35
CA VAL A 177 23.27 21.46 -4.27
C VAL A 177 23.75 20.88 -5.61
N LYS A 178 22.85 20.27 -6.40
CA LYS A 178 23.20 19.81 -7.76
C LYS A 178 23.46 20.98 -8.70
N GLU A 179 22.63 22.02 -8.67
CA GLU A 179 22.80 23.23 -9.48
C GLU A 179 24.10 23.94 -9.16
N GLU A 180 24.45 24.08 -7.87
CA GLU A 180 25.74 24.59 -7.42
C GLU A 180 26.91 23.75 -7.94
N GLN A 181 26.85 22.42 -7.78
CA GLN A 181 27.87 21.50 -8.33
C GLN A 181 27.99 21.57 -9.85
N HIS A 182 26.87 21.75 -10.57
CA HIS A 182 26.87 21.95 -12.01
C HIS A 182 27.49 23.30 -12.39
N LEU A 183 27.17 24.38 -11.66
CA LEU A 183 27.72 25.71 -11.89
C LEU A 183 29.24 25.75 -11.65
N PHE A 184 29.73 25.11 -10.58
CA PHE A 184 31.17 24.94 -10.34
C PHE A 184 31.84 24.16 -11.48
N LYS A 185 31.32 22.99 -11.86
CA LYS A 185 31.87 22.20 -12.98
C LYS A 185 31.87 22.96 -14.31
N MET A 186 30.82 23.76 -14.59
CA MET A 186 30.77 24.60 -15.78
C MET A 186 31.84 25.70 -15.75
N LYS A 187 32.07 26.35 -14.60
CA LYS A 187 33.14 27.34 -14.44
C LYS A 187 34.54 26.72 -14.56
N ASP A 188 34.78 25.58 -13.92
CA ASP A 188 36.05 24.86 -14.01
C ASP A 188 36.36 24.47 -15.46
N LEU A 189 35.37 23.94 -16.18
CA LEU A 189 35.50 23.60 -17.61
C LEU A 189 35.70 24.85 -18.48
N GLN A 190 35.06 25.97 -18.18
CA GLN A 190 35.29 27.24 -18.88
C GLN A 190 36.73 27.75 -18.67
N MET A 191 37.24 27.70 -17.43
CA MET A 191 38.63 28.07 -17.13
C MET A 191 39.63 27.16 -17.85
N GLN A 192 39.43 25.84 -17.81
CA GLN A 192 40.26 24.88 -18.54
C GLN A 192 40.23 25.12 -20.06
N LEU A 193 39.08 25.46 -20.63
CA LEU A 193 38.96 25.78 -22.06
C LEU A 193 39.68 27.09 -22.43
N GLU A 194 39.71 28.10 -21.55
CA GLU A 194 40.48 29.32 -21.78
C GLU A 194 41.99 29.09 -21.68
N GLU A 195 42.45 28.31 -20.70
CA GLU A 195 43.85 27.92 -20.58
C GLU A 195 44.32 27.11 -21.79
N GLN A 196 43.54 26.13 -22.23
CA GLN A 196 43.83 25.35 -23.44
C GLN A 196 43.85 26.24 -24.70
N LYS A 197 42.93 27.19 -24.85
CA LYS A 197 42.94 28.14 -25.98
C LYS A 197 44.22 28.98 -26.01
N LYS A 198 44.64 29.53 -24.88
CA LYS A 198 45.89 30.31 -24.76
C LYS A 198 47.11 29.45 -25.16
N LEU A 199 47.18 28.22 -24.65
CA LEU A 199 48.26 27.28 -24.99
C LEU A 199 48.29 26.94 -26.50
N ILE A 200 47.12 26.77 -27.12
CA ILE A 200 47.00 26.50 -28.56
C ILE A 200 47.46 27.72 -29.40
N GLU A 201 47.15 28.94 -28.99
CA GLU A 201 47.63 30.16 -29.67
C GLU A 201 49.15 30.34 -29.55
N GLU A 202 49.72 30.07 -28.38
CA GLU A 202 51.18 30.10 -28.19
C GLU A 202 51.90 29.01 -29.02
N MET A 203 51.35 27.79 -29.06
CA MET A 203 51.88 26.72 -29.91
C MET A 203 51.77 27.06 -31.40
N LYS A 204 50.66 27.67 -31.86
CA LYS A 204 50.54 28.14 -33.25
C LYS A 204 51.62 29.16 -33.60
N LYS A 205 51.83 30.19 -32.77
CA LYS A 205 52.87 31.21 -33.01
C LYS A 205 54.28 30.61 -33.10
N ARG A 206 54.60 29.63 -32.24
CA ARG A 206 55.90 28.92 -32.29
C ARG A 206 56.03 28.04 -33.53
N ALA A 207 54.96 27.35 -33.94
CA ALA A 207 54.97 26.51 -35.15
C ALA A 207 55.11 27.34 -36.43
N GLU A 208 54.45 28.50 -36.51
CA GLU A 208 54.58 29.44 -37.64
C GLU A 208 56.00 30.00 -37.76
N GLN A 209 56.65 30.39 -36.66
CA GLN A 209 58.05 30.84 -36.67
C GLN A 209 59.02 29.74 -37.16
N GLY A 210 58.87 28.50 -36.68
CA GLY A 210 59.73 27.38 -37.08
C GLY A 210 59.58 26.96 -38.55
N SER A 211 58.42 27.23 -39.16
CA SER A 211 58.18 26.98 -40.60
C SER A 211 58.89 27.99 -41.51
N MET A 212 59.09 29.23 -41.03
CA MET A 212 59.61 30.32 -41.84
C MET A 212 61.13 30.22 -42.06
N GLN A 213 61.91 29.77 -41.05
CA GLN A 213 63.35 29.53 -41.20
C GLN A 213 63.64 28.37 -42.15
N ARG A 214 62.96 27.23 -41.95
CA ARG A 214 63.17 26.01 -42.73
C ARG A 214 62.76 26.15 -44.21
N GLN A 215 62.02 27.21 -44.57
CA GLN A 215 61.66 27.56 -45.95
C GLN A 215 62.68 28.48 -46.67
N GLY A 216 63.63 29.09 -45.93
CA GLY A 216 64.74 29.86 -46.49
C GLY A 216 65.87 28.95 -46.97
N GLU A 217 66.37 28.11 -46.05
CA GLU A 217 67.47 27.16 -46.30
C GLU A 217 67.23 26.25 -47.53
N VAL A 218 65.98 25.85 -47.77
CA VAL A 218 65.59 25.03 -48.93
C VAL A 218 65.71 25.81 -50.25
N GLN A 219 65.49 27.12 -50.26
CA GLN A 219 65.61 27.95 -51.46
C GLN A 219 67.08 28.29 -51.77
N GLU A 220 67.92 28.47 -50.75
CA GLU A 220 69.37 28.63 -50.88
C GLU A 220 69.99 27.38 -51.53
N LEU A 221 69.66 26.20 -51.00
CA LEU A 221 70.15 24.92 -51.55
C LEU A 221 69.68 24.70 -53.01
N LEU A 222 68.42 25.03 -53.32
CA LEU A 222 67.88 24.92 -54.68
C LEU A 222 68.56 25.90 -55.67
N LEU A 223 68.95 27.10 -55.21
CA LEU A 223 69.70 28.06 -56.04
C LEU A 223 71.10 27.52 -56.35
N GLU A 224 71.76 26.91 -55.37
CA GLU A 224 73.11 26.38 -55.53
C GLU A 224 73.13 25.16 -56.48
N GLU A 225 72.19 24.23 -56.35
CA GLU A 225 72.00 23.10 -57.27
C GLU A 225 71.76 23.58 -58.71
N LEU A 226 70.82 24.51 -58.89
CA LEU A 226 70.45 25.06 -60.20
C LEU A 226 71.60 25.79 -60.91
N LEU A 227 72.47 26.49 -60.16
CA LEU A 227 73.67 27.09 -60.73
C LEU A 227 74.74 26.05 -61.08
N LYS A 228 74.92 25.00 -60.25
CA LYS A 228 75.87 23.90 -60.49
C LYS A 228 75.53 23.11 -61.75
N ASP A 229 74.24 22.79 -61.94
CA ASP A 229 73.75 22.06 -63.11
C ASP A 229 73.94 22.84 -64.43
N HIS A 230 73.68 24.15 -64.42
CA HIS A 230 73.75 24.97 -65.63
C HIS A 230 75.17 25.45 -65.97
N PHE A 231 76.08 25.56 -64.98
CA PHE A 231 77.43 26.11 -65.17
C PHE A 231 78.55 25.17 -64.66
N PRO A 232 78.68 23.93 -65.19
CA PRO A 232 79.59 22.90 -64.66
C PRO A 232 81.09 23.25 -64.72
N PHE A 233 81.48 24.28 -65.49
CA PHE A 233 82.85 24.77 -65.56
C PHE A 233 83.21 25.81 -64.48
N ASP A 234 82.22 26.40 -63.81
CA ASP A 234 82.43 27.42 -62.78
C ASP A 234 82.55 26.79 -61.39
N ILE A 235 83.22 27.48 -60.45
CA ILE A 235 83.19 27.07 -59.05
C ILE A 235 82.04 27.81 -58.37
N ILE A 236 81.10 27.09 -57.78
CA ILE A 236 80.10 27.66 -56.88
C ILE A 236 80.47 27.25 -55.46
N GLY A 237 80.51 28.23 -54.56
CA GLY A 237 80.82 28.04 -53.14
C GLY A 237 79.88 28.81 -52.23
N GLU A 238 79.36 28.12 -51.24
CA GLU A 238 78.62 28.69 -50.11
C GLU A 238 79.52 29.59 -49.26
N VAL A 239 79.00 30.74 -48.80
CA VAL A 239 79.67 31.54 -47.77
C VAL A 239 79.28 30.98 -46.41
N GLY A 240 80.26 30.43 -45.68
CA GLY A 240 80.02 29.54 -44.54
C GLY A 240 79.04 30.08 -43.47
N LYS A 241 78.06 29.23 -43.14
CA LYS A 241 76.99 29.48 -42.16
C LYS A 241 77.51 30.05 -40.84
N GLY A 242 77.24 31.33 -40.59
CA GLY A 242 77.61 32.02 -39.35
C GLY A 242 78.41 33.32 -39.53
N VAL A 243 78.81 33.67 -40.77
CA VAL A 243 79.29 35.02 -41.11
C VAL A 243 78.16 35.73 -41.85
N GLU A 244 77.77 36.94 -41.42
CA GLU A 244 76.86 37.77 -42.24
C GLU A 244 77.56 38.10 -43.56
N GLY A 245 77.05 37.55 -44.66
CA GLY A 245 77.56 37.74 -46.01
C GLY A 245 76.81 36.85 -47.00
N ALA A 246 76.70 37.31 -48.24
CA ALA A 246 75.74 36.78 -49.20
C ALA A 246 75.74 35.26 -49.44
N ASP A 247 74.56 34.74 -49.73
CA ASP A 247 74.23 33.31 -49.68
C ASP A 247 75.09 32.41 -50.60
N CYS A 248 75.48 32.86 -51.80
CA CYS A 248 76.27 32.07 -52.77
C CYS A 248 77.30 32.91 -53.56
N ILE A 249 78.45 32.32 -53.89
CA ILE A 249 79.45 32.95 -54.80
C ILE A 249 79.81 32.00 -55.95
N GLN A 250 79.70 32.51 -57.18
CA GLN A 250 80.13 31.83 -58.41
C GLN A 250 81.43 32.46 -58.93
N THR A 251 82.50 31.69 -59.00
CA THR A 251 83.73 32.07 -59.69
C THR A 251 83.63 31.64 -61.15
N VAL A 252 83.49 32.63 -62.04
CA VAL A 252 83.32 32.45 -63.47
C VAL A 252 84.63 32.04 -64.12
N ARG A 253 84.61 30.94 -64.86
CA ARG A 253 85.76 30.42 -65.61
C ARG A 253 85.54 30.48 -67.11
N ASN A 254 86.61 30.72 -67.86
CA ASN A 254 86.62 30.56 -69.31
C ASN A 254 86.81 29.08 -69.69
N HIS A 255 86.63 28.73 -70.96
CA HIS A 255 86.76 27.35 -71.49
C HIS A 255 88.15 26.72 -71.27
N LEU A 256 89.17 27.53 -70.96
CA LEU A 256 90.53 27.12 -70.61
C LEU A 256 90.72 26.84 -69.09
N GLY A 257 89.67 26.96 -68.28
CA GLY A 257 89.73 26.77 -66.83
C GLY A 257 90.32 27.95 -66.04
N HIS A 258 90.66 29.06 -66.69
CA HIS A 258 91.11 30.28 -66.02
C HIS A 258 89.94 31.02 -65.38
N ASP A 259 90.12 31.44 -64.12
CA ASP A 259 89.19 32.33 -63.41
C ASP A 259 89.21 33.72 -64.09
N CYS A 260 88.02 34.24 -64.41
CA CYS A 260 87.81 35.50 -65.13
C CYS A 260 87.12 36.58 -64.29
N GLY A 261 86.41 36.20 -63.24
CA GLY A 261 85.71 37.10 -62.32
C GLY A 261 84.80 36.35 -61.36
N LYS A 262 84.09 37.07 -60.50
CA LYS A 262 83.19 36.49 -59.49
C LYS A 262 81.83 37.18 -59.49
N ILE A 263 80.78 36.38 -59.41
CA ILE A 263 79.39 36.82 -59.22
C ILE A 263 78.96 36.43 -57.80
N ILE A 264 78.36 37.37 -57.07
CA ILE A 264 77.80 37.14 -55.74
C ILE A 264 76.28 37.12 -55.81
N PHE A 265 75.65 36.14 -55.16
CA PHE A 265 74.21 35.89 -55.17
C PHE A 265 73.65 35.99 -53.76
N GLU A 266 72.49 36.64 -53.67
CA GLU A 266 71.69 36.77 -52.46
C GLU A 266 70.26 36.33 -52.77
N SER A 267 69.68 35.41 -52.00
CA SER A 267 68.29 34.98 -52.14
C SER A 267 67.46 35.50 -50.97
N LYS A 268 66.35 36.20 -51.25
CA LYS A 268 65.45 36.68 -50.19
C LYS A 268 63.99 36.37 -50.51
N ARG A 269 63.40 35.51 -49.67
CA ARG A 269 62.01 35.03 -49.79
C ARG A 269 61.09 35.81 -48.87
N THR A 270 60.64 36.97 -49.35
CA THR A 270 59.85 37.94 -48.57
C THR A 270 58.71 38.52 -49.39
N LYS A 271 57.62 38.91 -48.73
CA LYS A 271 56.46 39.55 -49.39
C LYS A 271 56.63 41.06 -49.63
N THR A 272 57.66 41.68 -49.08
CA THR A 272 57.90 43.12 -49.12
C THR A 272 59.38 43.36 -49.33
N PHE A 273 59.76 43.99 -50.43
CA PHE A 273 61.14 44.36 -50.74
C PHE A 273 61.69 45.40 -49.74
N GLN A 274 62.92 45.23 -49.26
CA GLN A 274 63.63 46.21 -48.43
C GLN A 274 64.90 46.69 -49.13
N THR A 275 65.09 48.01 -49.22
CA THR A 275 66.27 48.62 -49.86
C THR A 275 67.58 48.29 -49.15
N GLY A 276 67.55 48.04 -47.83
CA GLY A 276 68.74 47.69 -47.04
C GLY A 276 69.46 46.40 -47.47
N TRP A 277 68.81 45.50 -48.22
CA TRP A 277 69.50 44.33 -48.78
C TRP A 277 70.51 44.72 -49.87
N ILE A 278 70.22 45.78 -50.62
CA ILE A 278 71.12 46.32 -51.65
C ILE A 278 72.40 46.85 -51.00
N GLU A 279 72.27 47.58 -49.89
CA GLU A 279 73.41 48.12 -49.14
C GLU A 279 74.27 47.01 -48.52
N LYS A 280 73.65 45.96 -47.94
CA LYS A 280 74.37 44.78 -47.44
C LYS A 280 75.11 44.07 -48.57
N LEU A 281 74.44 43.73 -49.67
CA LEU A 281 75.04 43.00 -50.79
C LEU A 281 76.18 43.79 -51.47
N LYS A 282 76.09 45.13 -51.53
CA LYS A 282 77.20 46.01 -51.95
C LYS A 282 78.41 45.93 -51.02
N ASN A 283 78.20 45.80 -49.70
CA ASN A 283 79.29 45.63 -48.74
C ASN A 283 79.95 44.26 -48.90
N ASP A 284 79.17 43.22 -49.15
CA ASP A 284 79.67 41.86 -49.40
C ASP A 284 80.43 41.77 -50.72
N MET A 285 79.90 42.37 -51.79
CA MET A 285 80.56 42.49 -53.09
C MET A 285 81.95 43.12 -52.95
N ARG A 286 82.08 44.22 -52.19
CA ARG A 286 83.36 44.86 -51.87
C ARG A 286 84.27 43.98 -51.00
N SER A 287 83.71 43.32 -49.98
CA SER A 287 84.48 42.52 -49.01
C SER A 287 85.00 41.20 -49.59
N LYS A 288 84.30 40.63 -50.57
CA LYS A 288 84.67 39.37 -51.26
C LYS A 288 85.40 39.59 -52.59
N GLY A 289 85.45 40.84 -53.07
CA GLY A 289 86.02 41.19 -54.38
C GLY A 289 85.25 40.54 -55.53
N ALA A 290 83.92 40.69 -55.52
CA ALA A 290 83.05 40.25 -56.61
C ALA A 290 82.83 41.37 -57.64
N ASP A 291 82.76 41.00 -58.92
CA ASP A 291 82.60 41.93 -60.04
C ASP A 291 81.14 42.30 -60.30
N VAL A 292 80.21 41.38 -59.99
CA VAL A 292 78.77 41.53 -60.21
C VAL A 292 77.99 40.98 -59.02
N ALA A 293 76.97 41.72 -58.58
CA ALA A 293 76.03 41.30 -57.54
C ALA A 293 74.62 41.05 -58.09
N ILE A 294 74.02 39.91 -57.72
CA ILE A 294 72.69 39.48 -58.14
C ILE A 294 71.82 39.17 -56.90
N LEU A 295 70.69 39.87 -56.77
CA LEU A 295 69.67 39.66 -55.74
C LEU A 295 68.46 38.94 -56.33
N VAL A 296 68.25 37.69 -55.90
CA VAL A 296 67.11 36.85 -56.25
C VAL A 296 65.97 37.10 -55.25
N THR A 297 64.88 37.70 -55.70
CA THR A 297 63.71 38.03 -54.86
C THR A 297 62.42 37.49 -55.44
N GLN A 298 61.46 37.14 -54.57
CA GLN A 298 60.09 36.81 -54.99
C GLN A 298 59.26 38.07 -55.30
N THR A 299 59.57 39.22 -54.68
CA THR A 299 58.85 40.48 -54.90
C THR A 299 59.81 41.57 -55.34
N TYR A 300 59.53 42.16 -56.50
CA TYR A 300 60.26 43.30 -57.04
C TYR A 300 60.02 44.59 -56.22
N PRO A 301 60.93 45.57 -56.28
CA PRO A 301 60.62 46.94 -55.87
C PRO A 301 59.44 47.48 -56.68
N LYS A 302 58.67 48.43 -56.14
CA LYS A 302 57.42 48.94 -56.75
C LYS A 302 57.56 49.51 -58.17
N GLU A 303 58.78 49.83 -58.58
CA GLU A 303 59.13 50.43 -59.87
C GLU A 303 59.47 49.38 -60.96
N PHE A 304 59.77 48.14 -60.58
CA PHE A 304 60.20 47.09 -61.50
C PHE A 304 59.08 46.06 -61.74
N LYS A 305 58.91 45.64 -63.01
CA LYS A 305 57.98 44.58 -63.42
C LYS A 305 58.67 43.28 -63.88
N CYS A 306 59.96 43.36 -64.16
CA CYS A 306 60.84 42.28 -64.59
C CYS A 306 62.24 42.53 -63.98
N PHE A 307 63.19 41.63 -64.25
CA PHE A 307 64.57 41.81 -63.78
C PHE A 307 65.17 43.15 -64.25
N GLY A 308 66.05 43.73 -63.45
CA GLY A 308 66.69 45.01 -63.76
C GLY A 308 67.81 45.37 -62.79
N GLU A 309 68.62 46.34 -63.18
CA GLU A 309 69.68 46.88 -62.34
C GLU A 309 69.13 48.00 -61.46
N LEU A 310 69.35 47.92 -60.15
CA LEU A 310 69.11 49.00 -59.22
C LEU A 310 70.41 49.29 -58.48
N ASP A 311 70.91 50.51 -58.65
CA ASP A 311 71.99 51.03 -57.81
C ASP A 311 73.35 50.29 -57.96
N GLY A 312 73.56 49.52 -59.03
CA GLY A 312 74.74 48.66 -59.24
C GLY A 312 74.55 47.21 -58.78
N VAL A 313 73.34 46.81 -58.39
CA VAL A 313 72.96 45.43 -58.06
C VAL A 313 71.86 44.97 -59.02
N TRP A 314 72.00 43.79 -59.61
CA TRP A 314 70.97 43.22 -60.46
C TRP A 314 69.91 42.50 -59.64
N ILE A 315 68.65 42.84 -59.82
CA ILE A 315 67.52 42.23 -59.13
C ILE A 315 66.78 41.34 -60.13
N CYS A 316 66.56 40.07 -59.80
CA CYS A 316 65.82 39.13 -60.64
C CYS A 316 64.91 38.19 -59.83
N SER A 317 63.98 37.52 -60.51
CA SER A 317 63.23 36.41 -59.94
C SER A 317 64.01 35.10 -60.05
N PHE A 318 63.61 34.09 -59.27
CA PHE A 318 64.22 32.76 -59.33
C PHE A 318 64.13 32.11 -60.73
N SER A 319 63.09 32.44 -61.51
CA SER A 319 62.92 31.93 -62.88
C SER A 319 63.86 32.58 -63.90
N GLU A 320 64.35 33.79 -63.62
CA GLU A 320 65.16 34.61 -64.55
C GLU A 320 66.66 34.56 -64.22
N VAL A 321 67.04 34.02 -63.06
CA VAL A 321 68.43 34.01 -62.56
C VAL A 321 69.41 33.35 -63.54
N LEU A 322 69.01 32.27 -64.22
CA LEU A 322 69.85 31.59 -65.22
C LEU A 322 70.16 32.48 -66.43
N ALA A 323 69.15 33.16 -66.96
CA ALA A 323 69.30 34.02 -68.14
C ALA A 323 70.19 35.24 -67.82
N LEU A 324 69.94 35.88 -66.67
CA LEU A 324 70.76 36.99 -66.18
C LEU A 324 72.21 36.56 -65.92
N THR A 325 72.41 35.45 -65.22
CA THR A 325 73.75 34.91 -64.92
C THR A 325 74.51 34.58 -66.19
N THR A 326 73.86 34.00 -67.20
CA THR A 326 74.48 33.71 -68.51
C THR A 326 74.96 34.98 -69.20
N ALA A 327 74.15 36.04 -69.20
CA ALA A 327 74.51 37.34 -69.78
C ALA A 327 75.68 38.02 -69.03
N MET A 328 75.65 37.99 -67.69
CA MET A 328 76.73 38.54 -66.85
C MET A 328 78.03 37.74 -67.00
N ARG A 329 77.97 36.41 -67.00
CA ARG A 329 79.10 35.51 -67.27
C ARG A 329 79.78 35.85 -68.60
N HIS A 330 79.02 35.96 -69.68
CA HIS A 330 79.56 36.29 -71.00
C HIS A 330 80.23 37.68 -71.01
N THR A 331 79.65 38.65 -70.29
CA THR A 331 80.22 40.00 -70.16
C THR A 331 81.54 39.99 -69.38
N ILE A 332 81.60 39.29 -68.25
CA ILE A 332 82.82 39.11 -67.43
C ILE A 332 83.95 38.46 -68.25
N ILE A 333 83.65 37.37 -68.97
CA ILE A 333 84.65 36.67 -69.80
C ILE A 333 85.21 37.61 -70.88
N ARG A 334 84.36 38.34 -71.61
CA ARG A 334 84.81 39.29 -72.64
C ARG A 334 85.66 40.43 -72.07
N ILE A 335 85.34 40.93 -70.88
CA ILE A 335 86.15 41.96 -70.19
C ILE A 335 87.52 41.37 -69.79
N ALA A 336 87.55 40.16 -69.24
CA ALA A 336 88.79 39.48 -68.87
C ALA A 336 89.69 39.16 -70.08
N GLU A 337 89.10 38.73 -71.20
CA GLU A 337 89.81 38.52 -72.47
C GLU A 337 90.37 39.83 -73.04
N THR A 338 89.61 40.93 -72.94
CA THR A 338 90.07 42.25 -73.39
C THR A 338 91.24 42.73 -72.54
N LYS A 339 91.14 42.65 -71.20
CA LYS A 339 92.24 42.98 -70.27
C LYS A 339 93.49 42.15 -70.54
N LYS A 340 93.36 40.82 -70.65
CA LYS A 340 94.48 39.95 -71.03
C LYS A 340 95.07 40.31 -72.41
N GLY A 341 94.24 40.74 -73.35
CA GLY A 341 94.67 41.23 -74.66
C GLY A 341 95.47 42.54 -74.59
N GLU A 342 95.19 43.41 -73.62
CA GLU A 342 95.95 44.64 -73.35
C GLU A 342 97.24 44.35 -72.57
N GLU A 343 97.20 43.49 -71.55
CA GLU A 343 98.38 43.00 -70.83
C GLU A 343 99.39 42.35 -71.80
N ASN A 344 98.92 41.44 -72.66
CA ASN A 344 99.77 40.80 -73.68
C ASN A 344 100.32 41.79 -74.71
N LYS A 345 99.63 42.91 -74.99
CA LYS A 345 100.18 44.00 -75.83
C LYS A 345 101.25 44.78 -75.08
N GLY A 346 101.00 45.08 -73.80
CA GLY A 346 101.97 45.75 -72.92
C GLY A 346 103.26 44.95 -72.79
N GLU A 347 103.17 43.68 -72.40
CA GLU A 347 104.31 42.76 -72.29
C GLU A 347 105.07 42.62 -73.62
N LYS A 348 104.37 42.43 -74.74
CA LYS A 348 105.02 42.36 -76.06
C LYS A 348 105.66 43.69 -76.47
N MET A 349 105.05 44.82 -76.15
CA MET A 349 105.65 46.14 -76.41
C MET A 349 106.89 46.36 -75.55
N GLN A 350 106.87 45.92 -74.28
CA GLN A 350 107.99 45.99 -73.35
C GLN A 350 109.14 45.06 -73.78
N LEU A 351 108.82 43.86 -74.27
CA LEU A 351 109.78 42.88 -74.79
C LEU A 351 110.38 43.32 -76.14
N LEU A 352 109.58 43.91 -77.04
CA LEU A 352 110.08 44.53 -78.28
C LEU A 352 110.92 45.78 -78.00
N TYR A 353 110.56 46.60 -77.01
CA TYR A 353 111.34 47.76 -76.60
C TYR A 353 112.69 47.34 -76.02
N GLY A 354 112.70 46.31 -75.15
CA GLY A 354 113.93 45.69 -74.64
C GLY A 354 114.81 45.06 -75.72
N TYR A 355 114.22 44.50 -76.79
CA TYR A 355 114.96 44.00 -77.95
C TYR A 355 115.55 45.15 -78.80
N LEU A 356 114.78 46.20 -79.06
CA LEU A 356 115.23 47.37 -79.86
C LEU A 356 116.19 48.32 -79.13
N THR A 357 116.31 48.20 -77.80
CA THR A 357 117.26 48.96 -76.97
C THR A 357 118.34 48.08 -76.34
N GLY A 358 118.40 46.80 -76.72
CA GLY A 358 119.42 45.86 -76.27
C GLY A 358 120.70 46.01 -77.09
N ASN A 359 121.86 45.81 -76.44
CA ASN A 359 123.21 45.99 -77.01
C ASN A 359 123.64 44.92 -78.05
N GLU A 360 122.72 44.40 -78.86
CA GLU A 360 123.02 43.61 -80.06
C GLU A 360 122.64 44.34 -81.35
N PHE A 361 122.96 45.64 -81.43
CA PHE A 361 123.60 46.29 -82.59
C PHE A 361 124.24 47.64 -82.22
#